data_AF-A0A9P7KNE4-F1
#
_entry.id   AF-A0A9P7KNE4-F1
#
_cell.length_a   1.000
_cell.length_b   1.000
_cell.length_c   1.000
_cell.angle_alpha   90.00
_cell.angle_beta   90.00
_cell.angle_gamma   90.00
#
_symmetry.space_group_name_H-M   'P 1'
#
loop_
_entity.id
_entity.type
_entity.pdbx_description
1 polymer ?
#
loop_
_entity_poly.entity_id
_entity_poly.type
_entity_poly.pdbx_seq_one_letter_code
_entity_poly.pdbx_strand_id
1 'polypeptide(L)'
;MLQYTYLSITNRYIEFDKLFASLFYRMLWLAGIQEPRAFANDDDIKKITEGYFALEPRPDAKECFEKLRAAGFQVRGLTAGDYDRVLGYFNKAGIDMPRENLISCDSFGVGKPDLKAYSSTYDELKGADELWFAAAHMWDVSAAKQVGFKSAYCSVLEREACVDIFGKMDVMSDSLSEMADKIVQAASSK
;
A
#
# COMPACT_ATOMS: atom_id res chain seq x y z
N MET A 1 -7.99 4.48 -9.10
CA MET A 1 -8.21 4.17 -7.67
C MET A 1 -9.67 4.32 -7.26
N LEU A 2 -10.34 5.45 -7.56
CA LEU A 2 -11.75 5.66 -7.19
C LEU A 2 -12.71 4.51 -7.56
N GLN A 3 -12.52 3.89 -8.73
CA GLN A 3 -13.36 2.77 -9.16
C GLN A 3 -13.20 1.53 -8.28
N TYR A 4 -12.00 1.29 -7.74
CA TYR A 4 -11.76 0.18 -6.82
C TYR A 4 -12.55 0.40 -5.52
N THR A 5 -12.54 1.63 -5.00
CA THR A 5 -13.37 2.05 -3.87
C THR A 5 -14.86 1.87 -4.16
N TYR A 6 -15.36 2.37 -5.31
CA TYR A 6 -16.77 2.24 -5.66
C TYR A 6 -17.22 0.79 -5.85
N LEU A 7 -16.36 -0.08 -6.37
CA LEU A 7 -16.65 -1.50 -6.45
C LEU A 7 -16.76 -2.09 -5.03
N SER A 8 -15.81 -1.82 -4.14
CA SER A 8 -15.84 -2.35 -2.77
C SER A 8 -17.09 -1.91 -1.99
N ILE A 9 -17.45 -0.62 -2.00
CA ILE A 9 -18.66 -0.14 -1.29
C ILE A 9 -19.96 -0.69 -1.87
N THR A 10 -19.93 -1.19 -3.11
CA THR A 10 -21.08 -1.84 -3.77
C THR A 10 -20.98 -3.37 -3.72
N ASN A 11 -20.13 -3.93 -2.84
CA ASN A 11 -19.90 -5.36 -2.67
C ASN A 11 -19.50 -6.07 -3.98
N ARG A 12 -18.68 -5.41 -4.79
CA ARG A 12 -18.11 -5.97 -6.02
C ARG A 12 -16.59 -5.95 -5.92
N TYR A 13 -15.99 -7.02 -6.42
CA TYR A 13 -14.54 -7.15 -6.49
C TYR A 13 -14.13 -7.61 -7.88
N ILE A 14 -13.05 -7.02 -8.36
CA ILE A 14 -12.34 -7.40 -9.59
C ILE A 14 -10.86 -7.28 -9.26
N GLU A 15 -10.03 -8.13 -9.85
CA GLU A 15 -8.58 -8.08 -9.63
C GLU A 15 -7.99 -6.76 -10.16
N PHE A 16 -6.94 -6.29 -9.49
CA PHE A 16 -6.35 -4.98 -9.76
C PHE A 16 -5.85 -4.83 -11.20
N ASP A 17 -5.28 -5.89 -11.78
CA ASP A 17 -4.76 -5.93 -13.16
C ASP A 17 -5.86 -5.71 -14.21
N LYS A 18 -7.01 -6.38 -14.05
CA LYS A 18 -8.19 -6.22 -14.92
C LYS A 18 -8.78 -4.82 -14.79
N LEU A 19 -8.86 -4.30 -13.55
CA LEU A 19 -9.29 -2.93 -13.33
C LEU A 19 -8.35 -1.95 -14.03
N PHE A 20 -7.04 -2.12 -13.85
CA PHE A 20 -6.00 -1.28 -14.41
C PHE A 20 -6.07 -1.23 -15.94
N ALA A 21 -6.16 -2.39 -16.60
CA ALA A 21 -6.28 -2.49 -18.06
C ALA A 21 -7.50 -1.75 -18.60
N SER A 22 -8.66 -1.85 -17.93
CA SER A 22 -9.86 -1.12 -18.34
C SER A 22 -9.76 0.38 -18.10
N LEU A 23 -9.19 0.78 -16.95
CA LEU A 23 -9.02 2.19 -16.60
C LEU A 23 -8.00 2.89 -17.49
N PHE A 24 -7.00 2.20 -18.03
CA PHE A 24 -6.04 2.75 -18.97
C PHE A 24 -6.73 3.46 -20.14
N TYR A 25 -7.67 2.79 -20.82
CA TYR A 25 -8.42 3.40 -21.93
C TYR A 25 -9.22 4.63 -21.49
N ARG A 26 -9.78 4.62 -20.28
CA ARG A 26 -10.48 5.79 -19.73
C ARG A 26 -9.49 6.94 -19.46
N MET A 27 -8.29 6.65 -18.98
CA MET A 27 -7.26 7.67 -18.74
C MET A 27 -6.81 8.32 -20.05
N LEU A 28 -6.66 7.54 -21.13
CA LEU A 28 -6.37 8.07 -22.46
C LEU A 28 -7.43 9.07 -22.92
N TRP A 29 -8.72 8.74 -22.73
CA TRP A 29 -9.80 9.68 -23.03
C TRP A 29 -9.69 10.98 -22.22
N LEU A 30 -9.49 10.87 -20.90
CA LEU A 30 -9.33 12.04 -20.03
C LEU A 30 -8.08 12.86 -20.35
N ALA A 31 -7.05 12.25 -20.94
CA ALA A 31 -5.86 12.91 -21.46
C ALA A 31 -6.06 13.53 -22.85
N GLY A 32 -7.26 13.43 -23.44
CA GLY A 32 -7.64 14.07 -24.71
C GLY A 32 -7.68 13.15 -25.93
N ILE A 33 -7.41 11.84 -25.78
CA ILE A 33 -7.45 10.89 -26.88
C ILE A 33 -8.89 10.47 -27.16
N GLN A 34 -9.46 10.94 -28.28
CA GLN A 34 -10.87 10.75 -28.62
C GLN A 34 -11.25 9.29 -28.94
N GLU A 35 -10.32 8.49 -29.46
CA GLU A 35 -10.59 7.08 -29.76
C GLU A 35 -9.58 6.16 -29.05
N PRO A 36 -9.65 6.01 -27.70
CA PRO A 36 -8.63 5.31 -26.93
C PRO A 36 -8.32 3.89 -27.39
N ARG A 37 -9.37 3.16 -27.80
CA ARG A 37 -9.26 1.76 -28.25
C ARG A 37 -8.80 1.61 -29.70
N ALA A 38 -8.83 2.69 -30.48
CA ALA A 38 -8.18 2.73 -31.79
C ALA A 38 -6.72 3.19 -31.67
N PHE A 39 -6.42 4.02 -30.66
CA PHE A 39 -5.09 4.56 -30.39
C PHE A 39 -4.14 3.54 -29.75
N ALA A 40 -4.62 2.79 -28.76
CA ALA A 40 -3.83 1.80 -28.02
C ALA A 40 -4.49 0.42 -28.07
N ASN A 41 -3.67 -0.62 -27.91
CA ASN A 41 -4.12 -2.01 -27.90
C ASN A 41 -3.57 -2.77 -26.69
N ASP A 42 -3.83 -4.09 -26.65
CA ASP A 42 -3.43 -4.94 -25.54
C ASP A 42 -1.90 -5.09 -25.39
N ASP A 43 -1.12 -4.93 -26.46
CA ASP A 43 0.35 -4.92 -26.37
C ASP A 43 0.86 -3.66 -25.65
N ASP A 44 0.19 -2.52 -25.82
CA ASP A 44 0.53 -1.29 -25.10
C ASP A 44 0.21 -1.42 -23.61
N ILE A 45 -0.93 -2.03 -23.27
CA ILE A 45 -1.28 -2.35 -21.88
C ILE A 45 -0.24 -3.27 -21.28
N LYS A 46 0.17 -4.32 -22.00
CA LYS A 46 1.19 -5.25 -21.53
C LYS A 46 2.49 -4.52 -21.20
N LYS A 47 2.98 -3.63 -22.06
CA LYS A 47 4.19 -2.83 -21.82
C LYS A 47 4.06 -1.91 -20.59
N ILE A 48 2.91 -1.28 -20.41
CA ILE A 48 2.65 -0.42 -19.24
C ILE A 48 2.61 -1.25 -17.96
N THR A 49 1.96 -2.40 -17.98
CA THR A 49 1.90 -3.34 -16.86
C THR A 49 3.30 -3.89 -16.53
N GLU A 50 4.13 -4.20 -17.54
CA GLU A 50 5.54 -4.57 -17.35
C GLU A 50 6.34 -3.44 -16.68
N GLY A 51 6.13 -2.18 -17.10
CA GLY A 51 6.74 -1.01 -16.45
C GLY A 51 6.30 -0.85 -14.99
N TYR A 52 5.02 -1.11 -14.69
CA TYR A 52 4.50 -1.13 -13.32
C TYR A 52 5.13 -2.25 -12.48
N PHE A 53 5.39 -3.41 -13.07
CA PHE A 53 6.12 -4.51 -12.43
C PHE A 53 7.63 -4.26 -12.28
N ALA A 54 8.18 -3.29 -13.01
CA ALA A 54 9.58 -2.89 -12.95
C ALA A 54 9.88 -1.77 -11.94
N LEU A 55 8.86 -1.29 -11.20
CA LEU A 55 9.06 -0.28 -10.16
C LEU A 55 10.05 -0.74 -9.09
N GLU A 56 10.90 0.20 -8.65
CA GLU A 56 11.89 -0.03 -7.61
C GLU A 56 11.38 0.49 -6.26
N PRO A 57 11.84 -0.09 -5.14
CA PRO A 57 11.57 0.45 -3.81
C PRO A 57 12.14 1.88 -3.68
N ARG A 58 11.58 2.64 -2.73
CA ARG A 58 12.17 3.93 -2.36
C ARG A 58 13.60 3.71 -1.82
N PRO A 59 14.54 4.66 -2.04
CA PRO A 59 15.94 4.49 -1.63
C PRO A 59 16.14 4.16 -0.15
N ASP A 60 15.27 4.68 0.72
CA ASP A 60 15.31 4.52 2.17
C ASP A 60 14.41 3.38 2.70
N ALA A 61 13.78 2.59 1.83
CA ALA A 61 12.92 1.48 2.24
C ALA A 61 13.70 0.37 2.96
N LYS A 62 14.92 0.08 2.50
CA LYS A 62 15.80 -0.93 3.13
C LYS A 62 16.19 -0.51 4.54
N GLU A 63 16.64 0.73 4.70
CA GLU A 63 17.03 1.30 5.99
C GLU A 63 15.84 1.31 6.97
N CYS A 64 14.64 1.69 6.50
CA CYS A 64 13.41 1.63 7.28
C CYS A 64 13.16 0.23 7.86
N PHE A 65 13.28 -0.83 7.04
CA PHE A 65 13.07 -2.20 7.48
C PHE A 65 14.15 -2.66 8.46
N GLU A 66 15.41 -2.33 8.20
CA GLU A 66 16.54 -2.67 9.06
C GLU A 66 16.38 -2.04 10.46
N LYS A 67 15.97 -0.76 10.52
CA LYS A 67 15.70 -0.06 11.79
C LYS A 67 14.57 -0.70 12.59
N LEU A 68 13.44 -1.00 11.93
CA LEU A 68 12.30 -1.66 12.59
C LEU A 68 12.70 -3.05 13.12
N ARG A 69 13.42 -3.85 12.32
CA ARG A 69 13.88 -5.19 12.73
C ARG A 69 14.90 -5.13 13.87
N ALA A 70 15.82 -4.17 13.84
CA ALA A 70 16.79 -3.97 14.92
C ALA A 70 16.12 -3.61 16.25
N ALA A 71 14.96 -2.96 16.21
CA ALA A 71 14.12 -2.67 17.37
C ALA A 71 13.17 -3.81 17.77
N GLY A 72 13.26 -4.98 17.13
CA GLY A 72 12.47 -6.16 17.47
C GLY A 72 11.11 -6.26 16.77
N PHE A 73 10.77 -5.36 15.83
CA PHE A 73 9.53 -5.47 15.07
C PHE A 73 9.63 -6.55 13.98
N GLN A 74 8.58 -7.34 13.85
CA GLN A 74 8.33 -8.14 12.65
C GLN A 74 7.70 -7.25 11.57
N VAL A 75 8.37 -7.11 10.43
CA VAL A 75 7.87 -6.33 9.29
C VAL A 75 7.04 -7.21 8.36
N ARG A 76 5.77 -6.84 8.15
CA ARG A 76 4.83 -7.50 7.23
C ARG A 76 4.26 -6.49 6.23
N GLY A 77 3.74 -6.96 5.10
CA GLY A 77 3.15 -6.12 4.06
C GLY A 77 1.69 -6.48 3.77
N LEU A 78 0.80 -5.49 3.77
CA LEU A 78 -0.59 -5.61 3.29
C LEU A 78 -0.71 -4.97 1.90
N THR A 79 -0.76 -5.79 0.85
CA THR A 79 -0.84 -5.33 -0.55
C THR A 79 -2.25 -5.46 -1.13
N ALA A 80 -2.63 -4.53 -2.01
CA ALA A 80 -3.88 -4.57 -2.74
C ALA A 80 -3.92 -5.63 -3.87
N GLY A 81 -2.78 -6.29 -4.14
CA GLY A 81 -2.69 -7.38 -5.11
C GLY A 81 -1.26 -7.85 -5.41
N ASP A 82 -1.20 -9.01 -6.06
CA ASP A 82 -0.04 -9.76 -6.61
C ASP A 82 1.23 -9.81 -5.72
N TYR A 83 1.38 -10.94 -5.03
CA TYR A 83 2.56 -11.27 -4.23
C TYR A 83 3.84 -11.27 -5.05
N ASP A 84 3.82 -11.78 -6.28
CA ASP A 84 5.02 -12.01 -7.08
C ASP A 84 5.61 -10.68 -7.53
N ARG A 85 4.76 -9.70 -7.84
CA ARG A 85 5.16 -8.31 -8.05
C ARG A 85 5.86 -7.74 -6.81
N VAL A 86 5.23 -7.85 -5.64
CA VAL A 86 5.72 -7.24 -4.40
C VAL A 86 7.07 -7.83 -3.99
N LEU A 87 7.20 -9.15 -4.05
CA LEU A 87 8.44 -9.85 -3.76
C LEU A 87 9.52 -9.52 -4.79
N GLY A 88 9.14 -9.37 -6.06
CA GLY A 88 10.07 -9.09 -7.15
C GLY A 88 10.90 -7.83 -6.93
N TYR A 89 10.29 -6.71 -6.51
CA TYR A 89 11.03 -5.47 -6.27
C TYR A 89 11.83 -5.48 -4.96
N PHE A 90 11.36 -6.17 -3.92
CA PHE A 90 12.14 -6.31 -2.67
C PHE A 90 13.40 -7.15 -2.91
N ASN A 91 13.28 -8.26 -3.64
CA ASN A 91 14.41 -9.11 -4.01
C ASN A 91 15.45 -8.35 -4.84
N LYS A 92 15.01 -7.57 -5.84
CA LYS A 92 15.92 -6.75 -6.66
C LYS A 92 16.67 -5.69 -5.84
N ALA A 93 16.02 -5.15 -4.80
CA ALA A 93 16.63 -4.17 -3.90
C ALA A 93 17.44 -4.79 -2.74
N GLY A 94 17.56 -6.12 -2.69
CA GLY A 94 18.23 -6.81 -1.58
C GLY A 94 17.55 -6.59 -0.23
N ILE A 95 16.23 -6.46 -0.23
CA ILE A 95 15.37 -6.37 0.96
C ILE A 95 14.76 -7.75 1.17
N ASP A 96 15.11 -8.40 2.28
CA ASP A 96 14.50 -9.69 2.64
C ASP A 96 13.04 -9.47 3.05
N MET A 97 12.09 -10.06 2.33
CA MET A 97 10.66 -10.03 2.63
C MET A 97 10.08 -11.42 2.33
N PRO A 98 9.98 -12.31 3.33
CA PRO A 98 9.41 -13.64 3.16
C PRO A 98 7.95 -13.59 2.69
N ARG A 99 7.54 -14.56 1.87
CA ARG A 99 6.17 -14.59 1.29
C ARG A 99 5.10 -14.66 2.37
N GLU A 100 5.35 -15.39 3.45
CA GLU A 100 4.51 -15.51 4.64
C GLU A 100 4.30 -14.20 5.40
N ASN A 101 5.17 -13.21 5.18
CA ASN A 101 5.04 -11.87 5.74
C ASN A 101 4.22 -10.93 4.83
N LEU A 102 3.74 -11.41 3.69
CA LEU A 102 2.82 -10.66 2.84
C LEU A 102 1.38 -11.17 2.99
N ILE A 103 0.45 -10.23 3.04
CA ILE A 103 -0.99 -10.46 3.02
C ILE A 103 -1.55 -9.70 1.81
N SER A 104 -2.33 -10.38 0.97
CA SER A 104 -3.03 -9.77 -0.16
C SER A 104 -4.50 -9.53 0.18
N CYS A 105 -5.01 -8.36 -0.18
CA CYS A 105 -6.44 -8.08 -0.11
C CYS A 105 -7.30 -9.03 -0.97
N ASP A 106 -6.70 -9.64 -2.01
CA ASP A 106 -7.36 -10.63 -2.87
C ASP A 106 -7.84 -11.84 -2.06
N SER A 107 -7.10 -12.23 -1.01
CA SER A 107 -7.46 -13.32 -0.10
C SER A 107 -8.73 -13.02 0.71
N PHE A 108 -9.13 -11.75 0.80
CA PHE A 108 -10.34 -11.31 1.48
C PHE A 108 -11.48 -10.92 0.52
N GLY A 109 -11.21 -10.90 -0.79
CA GLY A 109 -12.14 -10.49 -1.84
C GLY A 109 -12.56 -9.02 -1.76
N VAL A 110 -11.68 -8.15 -1.23
CA VAL A 110 -11.96 -6.71 -1.07
C VAL A 110 -10.79 -5.87 -1.56
N GLY A 111 -11.05 -4.60 -1.86
CA GLY A 111 -10.03 -3.63 -2.20
C GLY A 111 -9.88 -2.59 -1.10
N LYS A 112 -8.65 -2.16 -0.80
CA LYS A 112 -8.46 -1.00 0.11
C LYS A 112 -9.23 0.24 -0.43
N PRO A 113 -9.84 1.07 0.43
CA PRO A 113 -9.76 1.10 1.90
C PRO A 113 -10.89 0.33 2.61
N ASP A 114 -11.43 -0.75 2.03
CA ASP A 114 -12.41 -1.57 2.73
C ASP A 114 -11.89 -2.06 4.08
N LEU A 115 -12.62 -1.76 5.15
CA LEU A 115 -12.20 -2.05 6.53
C LEU A 115 -11.93 -3.54 6.74
N LYS A 116 -12.58 -4.42 5.95
CA LYS A 116 -12.34 -5.87 6.02
C LYS A 116 -10.89 -6.26 5.76
N ALA A 117 -10.16 -5.53 4.88
CA ALA A 117 -8.75 -5.82 4.63
C ALA A 117 -7.89 -5.60 5.88
N TYR A 118 -8.20 -4.55 6.64
CA TYR A 118 -7.46 -4.18 7.84
C TYR A 118 -7.91 -4.99 9.04
N SER A 119 -9.22 -5.20 9.24
CA SER A 119 -9.73 -5.99 10.37
C SER A 119 -9.31 -7.45 10.30
N SER A 120 -9.35 -8.07 9.12
CA SER A 120 -8.83 -9.44 8.95
C SER A 120 -7.34 -9.51 9.26
N THR A 121 -6.57 -8.51 8.83
CA THR A 121 -5.12 -8.43 9.11
C THR A 121 -4.84 -8.20 10.60
N TYR A 122 -5.61 -7.32 11.24
CA TYR A 122 -5.51 -7.03 12.67
C TYR A 122 -5.81 -8.28 13.49
N ASP A 123 -6.89 -9.00 13.15
CA ASP A 123 -7.30 -10.22 13.85
C ASP A 123 -6.27 -11.35 13.72
N GLU A 124 -5.60 -11.47 12.58
CA GLU A 124 -4.49 -12.42 12.39
C GLU A 124 -3.29 -12.09 13.29
N LEU A 125 -3.06 -10.80 13.54
CA LEU A 125 -1.87 -10.27 14.21
C LEU A 125 -2.07 -9.89 15.68
N LYS A 126 -3.30 -9.97 16.21
CA LYS A 126 -3.67 -9.49 17.55
C LYS A 126 -2.94 -10.13 18.73
N GLY A 127 -2.15 -11.18 18.49
CA GLY A 127 -1.28 -11.79 19.49
C GLY A 127 0.02 -11.01 19.74
N ALA A 128 0.35 -10.01 18.90
CA ALA A 128 1.50 -9.15 19.12
C ALA A 128 1.25 -8.10 20.20
N ASP A 129 2.31 -7.68 20.90
CA ASP A 129 2.23 -6.64 21.93
C ASP A 129 1.76 -5.29 21.37
N GLU A 130 2.21 -4.96 20.15
CA GLU A 130 1.83 -3.75 19.45
C GLU A 130 1.68 -3.99 17.95
N LEU A 131 0.70 -3.33 17.34
CA LEU A 131 0.46 -3.36 15.90
C LEU A 131 0.51 -1.96 15.32
N TRP A 132 1.49 -1.73 14.45
CA TRP A 132 1.65 -0.50 13.69
C TRP A 132 1.27 -0.73 12.23
N PHE A 133 0.57 0.23 11.64
CA PHE A 133 0.33 0.30 10.21
C PHE A 133 0.98 1.56 9.64
N ALA A 134 1.87 1.35 8.66
CA ALA A 134 2.66 2.40 8.05
C ALA A 134 2.40 2.47 6.54
N ALA A 135 2.11 3.66 6.01
CA ALA A 135 1.97 3.87 4.57
C ALA A 135 2.28 5.32 4.16
N ALA A 136 2.52 5.50 2.85
CA ALA A 136 2.66 6.82 2.22
C ALA A 136 1.33 7.35 1.63
N HIS A 137 0.22 6.71 2.00
CA HIS A 137 -1.14 7.08 1.63
C HIS A 137 -1.95 7.34 2.88
N MET A 138 -2.40 8.58 3.09
CA MET A 138 -3.11 8.95 4.32
C MET A 138 -4.42 8.20 4.46
N TRP A 139 -5.14 8.00 3.36
CA TRP A 139 -6.37 7.21 3.35
C TRP A 139 -6.14 5.76 3.83
N ASP A 140 -4.96 5.17 3.54
CA ASP A 140 -4.61 3.79 3.90
C ASP A 140 -4.30 3.67 5.41
N VAL A 141 -3.48 4.59 5.92
CA VAL A 141 -3.14 4.65 7.34
C VAL A 141 -4.37 4.98 8.19
N SER A 142 -5.21 5.91 7.73
CA SER A 142 -6.42 6.31 8.46
C SER A 142 -7.43 5.16 8.59
N ALA A 143 -7.60 4.32 7.55
CA ALA A 143 -8.46 3.14 7.60
C ALA A 143 -7.92 2.08 8.57
N ALA A 144 -6.61 1.84 8.57
CA ALA A 144 -5.98 0.94 9.56
C ALA A 144 -6.16 1.46 10.99
N LYS A 145 -6.01 2.77 11.22
CA LYS A 145 -6.23 3.40 12.52
C LYS A 145 -7.64 3.16 13.04
N GLN A 146 -8.66 3.23 12.18
CA GLN A 146 -10.05 2.97 12.56
C GLN A 146 -10.28 1.54 13.08
N VAL A 147 -9.48 0.58 12.63
CA VAL A 147 -9.56 -0.83 13.07
C VAL A 147 -8.81 -1.08 14.39
N GLY A 148 -7.86 -0.21 14.75
CA GLY A 148 -7.12 -0.31 16.01
C GLY A 148 -5.60 -0.35 15.88
N PHE A 149 -5.05 -0.27 14.65
CA PHE A 149 -3.60 -0.12 14.47
C PHE A 149 -3.13 1.23 15.02
N LYS A 150 -1.94 1.24 15.62
CA LYS A 150 -1.17 2.48 15.71
C LYS A 150 -0.76 2.93 14.31
N SER A 151 -0.76 4.23 14.08
CA SER A 151 -0.76 4.82 12.75
C SER A 151 0.53 5.59 12.46
N ALA A 152 1.18 5.28 11.34
CA ALA A 152 2.37 5.98 10.88
C ALA A 152 2.24 6.40 9.41
N TYR A 153 2.36 7.69 9.13
CA TYR A 153 2.29 8.25 7.78
C TYR A 153 3.62 8.83 7.34
N CYS A 154 3.96 8.56 6.08
CA CYS A 154 5.13 9.13 5.38
C CYS A 154 4.69 10.02 4.22
N SER A 155 5.10 11.28 4.22
CA SER A 155 4.69 12.27 3.20
C SER A 155 5.38 12.10 1.85
N VAL A 156 6.31 11.15 1.70
CA VAL A 156 7.17 10.97 0.51
C VAL A 156 6.41 10.88 -0.82
N LEU A 157 5.16 10.41 -0.80
CA LEU A 157 4.32 10.28 -1.99
C LEU A 157 3.32 11.44 -2.13
N GLU A 158 2.42 11.61 -1.16
CA GLU A 158 1.30 12.55 -1.27
C GLU A 158 1.67 14.00 -0.94
N ARG A 159 2.77 14.21 -0.21
CA ARG A 159 3.28 15.50 0.29
C ARG A 159 2.31 16.21 1.23
N GLU A 160 1.14 16.58 0.73
CA GLU A 160 0.05 17.13 1.53
C GLU A 160 -0.65 16.01 2.29
N ALA A 161 -0.73 16.14 3.61
CA ALA A 161 -1.26 15.12 4.49
C ALA A 161 -2.80 15.13 4.58
N CYS A 162 -3.45 16.24 4.20
CA CYS A 162 -4.91 16.39 4.29
C CYS A 162 -5.44 16.03 5.69
N VAL A 163 -4.78 16.54 6.74
CA VAL A 163 -5.09 16.23 8.15
C VAL A 163 -6.49 16.70 8.57
N ASP A 164 -7.05 17.66 7.84
CA ASP A 164 -8.42 18.14 7.98
C ASP A 164 -9.46 17.10 7.54
N ILE A 165 -9.08 16.16 6.67
CA ILE A 165 -9.94 15.08 6.17
C ILE A 165 -9.72 13.78 6.96
N PHE A 166 -8.46 13.39 7.15
CA PHE A 166 -8.10 12.07 7.70
C PHE A 166 -7.71 12.09 9.19
N GLY A 167 -7.58 13.27 9.78
CA GLY A 167 -7.03 13.44 11.12
C GLY A 167 -5.50 13.25 11.16
N LYS A 168 -4.93 13.38 12.35
CA LYS A 168 -3.49 13.14 12.58
C LYS A 168 -3.21 11.67 12.88
N MET A 169 -2.14 11.16 12.28
CA MET A 169 -1.58 9.84 12.63
C MET A 169 -0.66 9.97 13.85
N ASP A 170 -0.39 8.86 14.53
CA ASP A 170 0.41 8.83 15.75
C ASP A 170 1.88 9.18 15.44
N VAL A 171 2.35 8.77 14.25
CA VAL A 171 3.63 9.17 13.67
C VAL A 171 3.40 9.84 12.31
N MET A 172 4.05 10.98 12.11
CA MET A 172 4.11 11.73 10.84
C MET A 172 5.58 11.97 10.49
N SER A 173 5.99 11.69 9.26
CA SER A 173 7.37 11.84 8.80
C SER A 173 7.45 12.18 7.31
N ASP A 174 8.61 12.63 6.85
CA ASP A 174 8.84 12.96 5.45
C ASP A 174 9.62 11.88 4.67
N SER A 175 10.16 10.89 5.39
CA SER A 175 10.92 9.76 4.82
C SER A 175 10.57 8.45 5.53
N LEU A 176 10.78 7.31 4.87
CA LEU A 176 10.52 5.99 5.45
C LEU A 176 11.48 5.69 6.60
N SER A 177 12.74 6.12 6.47
CA SER A 177 13.76 5.93 7.51
C SER A 177 13.43 6.71 8.79
N GLU A 178 13.04 8.00 8.67
CA GLU A 178 12.61 8.81 9.82
C GLU A 178 11.32 8.27 10.45
N MET A 179 10.41 7.75 9.62
CA MET A 179 9.19 7.09 10.12
C MET A 179 9.53 5.93 11.05
N ALA A 180 10.51 5.10 10.69
CA ALA A 180 10.95 3.98 11.51
C ALA A 180 11.51 4.46 12.85
N ASP A 181 12.39 5.47 12.85
CA ASP A 181 12.95 6.05 14.08
C ASP A 181 11.83 6.52 15.03
N LYS A 182 10.84 7.22 14.49
CA LYS A 182 9.69 7.73 15.27
C LYS A 182 8.80 6.62 15.80
N ILE A 183 8.57 5.54 15.04
CA ILE A 183 7.83 4.36 15.51
C ILE A 183 8.58 3.73 16.69
N VAL A 184 9.89 3.51 16.56
CA VAL A 184 10.72 2.90 17.61
C VAL A 184 10.72 3.75 18.88
N GLN A 185 10.85 5.07 18.74
CA GLN A 185 10.78 6.00 19.86
C GLN A 185 9.42 5.94 20.57
N ALA A 186 8.32 5.93 19.81
CA ALA A 186 6.96 5.87 20.36
C ALA A 186 6.65 4.54 21.04
N ALA A 187 7.24 3.43 20.57
CA ALA A 187 7.08 2.11 21.19
C ALA A 187 7.91 1.95 22.47
N SER A 188 9.10 2.56 22.51
CA SER A 188 10.01 2.50 23.67
C SER A 188 9.60 3.41 24.84
N SER A 189 8.63 4.30 24.64
CA SER A 189 8.17 5.27 25.64
C SER A 189 7.06 4.73 26.56
N LYS A 190 6.88 3.40 26.59
CA LYS A 190 5.94 2.69 27.46
C LYS A 190 6.67 1.94 28.57
#